data_AF-A0A534FF67-F1
#
_entry.id   AF-A0A534FF67-F1
#
_cell.length_a   1.000
_cell.length_b   1.000
_cell.length_c   1.000
_cell.angle_alpha   90.00
_cell.angle_beta   90.00
_cell.angle_gamma   90.00
#
_symmetry.space_group_name_H-M   'P 1'
#
loop_
_entity.id
_entity.type
_entity.pdbx_description
1 polymer ?
#
loop_
_entity_poly.entity_id
_entity_poly.type
_entity_poly.pdbx_seq_one_letter_code
_entity_poly.pdbx_strand_id
1 'polypeptide(L)'
;MSRGRSSTRTSRLRSFRERAPTLDALAVEAVTRVVYLLARCGYAPKDIGKEALKACRAVPESWTQRTKTTVPEVERAAHTLTLWFSDPEYLDSSGNPRPLPVRGTGPSLESLSRRVDPRLDVLEVLRHLLRGSVLRRVKTRYVPRDRVL
;
A
#
# COMPACT_ATOMS: atom_id res chain seq x y z
N MET A 1 -41.94 -53.27 -20.56
CA MET A 1 -42.23 -51.87 -20.19
C MET A 1 -41.01 -51.36 -19.40
N SER A 2 -39.97 -50.84 -20.06
CA SER A 2 -39.73 -49.44 -20.44
C SER A 2 -39.42 -48.48 -19.27
N ARG A 3 -38.34 -47.70 -19.49
CA ARG A 3 -37.75 -46.57 -18.71
C ARG A 3 -36.83 -47.00 -17.55
N GLY A 4 -35.52 -46.74 -17.52
CA GLY A 4 -34.69 -45.76 -18.23
C GLY A 4 -34.46 -44.52 -17.35
N ARG A 5 -33.21 -44.32 -16.86
CA ARG A 5 -32.52 -43.02 -16.75
C ARG A 5 -31.11 -43.16 -16.16
N SER A 6 -30.14 -42.84 -17.00
CA SER A 6 -28.80 -42.39 -16.62
C SER A 6 -28.88 -41.20 -15.65
N SER A 7 -27.99 -41.16 -14.67
CA SER A 7 -27.34 -39.91 -14.28
C SER A 7 -25.98 -40.21 -13.64
N THR A 8 -24.98 -40.26 -14.49
CA THR A 8 -23.62 -39.82 -14.16
C THR A 8 -23.66 -38.40 -13.58
N ARG A 9 -22.58 -38.04 -12.88
CA ARG A 9 -22.17 -36.66 -12.53
C ARG A 9 -22.80 -36.09 -11.25
N THR A 10 -22.02 -36.10 -10.17
CA THR A 10 -21.41 -34.85 -9.68
C THR A 10 -20.31 -35.16 -8.68
N SER A 11 -19.10 -35.09 -9.20
CA SER A 11 -17.88 -34.69 -8.52
C SER A 11 -18.16 -33.78 -7.31
N ARG A 12 -17.90 -34.32 -6.11
CA ARG A 12 -17.73 -33.52 -4.89
C ARG A 12 -16.41 -32.75 -5.03
N LEU A 13 -16.44 -31.65 -5.76
CA LEU A 13 -15.50 -30.58 -5.53
C LEU A 13 -15.84 -30.00 -4.16
N ARG A 14 -15.16 -30.52 -3.13
CA ARG A 14 -14.96 -29.82 -1.87
C ARG A 14 -14.33 -28.48 -2.26
N SER A 15 -15.18 -27.45 -2.33
CA SER A 15 -14.72 -26.08 -2.39
C SER A 15 -13.85 -25.85 -1.17
N PHE A 16 -12.58 -25.56 -1.44
CA PHE A 16 -11.67 -24.98 -0.48
C PHE A 16 -12.38 -23.77 0.11
N ARG A 17 -12.82 -23.90 1.36
CA ARG A 17 -13.27 -22.79 2.17
C ARG A 17 -12.00 -22.02 2.50
N GLU A 18 -11.60 -21.11 1.61
CA GLU A 18 -10.54 -20.14 1.86
C GLU A 18 -10.86 -19.45 3.18
N ARG A 19 -10.10 -19.77 4.22
CA ARG A 19 -10.22 -19.09 5.51
C ARG A 19 -9.83 -17.64 5.27
N ALA A 20 -10.76 -16.73 5.54
CA ALA A 20 -10.49 -15.31 5.57
C ALA A 20 -9.26 -15.04 6.46
N PRO A 21 -8.40 -14.09 6.10
CA PRO A 21 -7.24 -13.75 6.91
C PRO A 21 -7.71 -13.30 8.29
N THR A 22 -7.22 -13.97 9.33
CA THR A 22 -7.40 -13.57 10.73
C THR A 22 -6.61 -12.29 11.01
N LEU A 23 -7.12 -11.43 11.89
CA LEU A 23 -6.40 -10.26 12.38
C LEU A 23 -5.03 -10.69 12.97
N ASP A 24 -3.99 -9.93 12.68
CA ASP A 24 -2.69 -10.14 13.32
C ASP A 24 -2.69 -9.67 14.79
N ALA A 25 -1.62 -10.00 15.53
CA ALA A 25 -1.54 -9.72 16.96
C ALA A 25 -1.65 -8.22 17.30
N LEU A 26 -1.08 -7.35 16.46
CA LEU A 26 -1.12 -5.89 16.66
C LEU A 26 -2.54 -5.35 16.44
N ALA A 27 -3.24 -5.84 15.42
CA ALA A 27 -4.62 -5.47 15.16
C ALA A 27 -5.55 -5.95 16.28
N VAL A 28 -5.34 -7.16 16.82
CA VAL A 28 -6.08 -7.66 17.99
C VAL A 28 -5.85 -6.77 19.21
N GLU A 29 -4.60 -6.37 19.46
CA GLU A 29 -4.27 -5.48 20.57
C GLU A 29 -4.92 -4.09 20.41
N ALA A 30 -4.86 -3.52 19.20
CA ALA A 30 -5.49 -2.23 18.92
C ALA A 30 -7.00 -2.26 19.17
N VAL A 31 -7.70 -3.27 18.66
CA VAL A 31 -9.15 -3.47 18.90
C VAL A 31 -9.42 -3.59 20.40
N THR A 32 -8.60 -4.37 21.11
CA THR A 32 -8.74 -4.58 22.55
C THR A 32 -8.62 -3.27 23.34
N ARG A 33 -7.60 -2.45 23.04
CA ARG A 33 -7.40 -1.15 23.69
C ARG A 33 -8.55 -0.18 23.45
N VAL A 34 -9.09 -0.15 22.22
CA VAL A 34 -10.26 0.68 21.88
C VAL A 34 -11.51 0.23 22.65
N VAL A 35 -11.78 -1.08 22.71
CA VAL A 35 -12.92 -1.61 23.47
C VAL A 35 -12.79 -1.27 24.95
N TYR A 36 -11.60 -1.43 25.54
CA TYR A 36 -11.38 -1.06 26.94
C TYR A 36 -11.56 0.44 27.20
N LEU A 37 -11.09 1.29 26.29
CA LEU A 37 -11.29 2.74 26.39
C LEU A 37 -12.79 3.08 26.40
N LEU A 38 -13.56 2.52 25.47
CA LEU A 38 -15.00 2.76 25.38
C LEU A 38 -15.76 2.21 26.60
N ALA A 39 -15.38 1.03 27.10
CA ALA A 39 -15.95 0.49 28.32
C ALA A 39 -15.66 1.40 29.53
N ARG A 40 -14.45 1.97 29.63
CA ARG A 40 -14.08 2.93 30.67
C ARG A 40 -14.87 4.23 30.58
N CYS A 41 -15.33 4.62 29.39
CA CYS A 41 -16.24 5.75 29.19
C CYS A 41 -17.71 5.42 29.52
N GLY A 42 -18.02 4.22 29.99
CA GLY A 42 -19.37 3.82 30.41
C GLY A 42 -20.22 3.18 29.31
N TYR A 43 -19.67 2.89 28.13
CA TYR A 43 -20.40 2.20 27.07
C TYR A 43 -20.45 0.69 27.33
N ALA A 44 -21.62 0.08 27.18
CA ALA A 44 -21.76 -1.37 27.39
C ALA A 44 -21.09 -2.16 26.24
N PRO A 45 -20.38 -3.26 26.52
CA PRO A 45 -19.70 -4.07 25.49
C PRO A 45 -20.61 -4.52 24.34
N LYS A 46 -21.88 -4.82 24.63
CA LYS A 46 -22.88 -5.21 23.62
C LYS A 46 -23.15 -4.09 22.60
N ASP A 47 -23.17 -2.84 23.04
CA ASP A 47 -23.46 -1.68 22.20
C ASP A 47 -22.22 -1.29 21.39
N ILE A 48 -21.03 -1.40 22.01
CA ILE A 48 -19.74 -1.27 21.31
C ILE A 48 -19.65 -2.29 20.16
N GLY A 49 -19.97 -3.57 20.42
CA GLY A 49 -19.94 -4.62 19.40
C GLY A 49 -20.93 -4.34 18.26
N LYS A 50 -22.14 -3.87 18.58
CA LYS A 50 -23.16 -3.51 17.58
C LYS A 50 -22.68 -2.39 16.66
N GLU A 51 -22.14 -1.31 17.23
CA GLU A 51 -21.66 -0.17 16.44
C GLU A 51 -20.37 -0.51 15.69
N ALA A 52 -19.47 -1.33 16.25
CA ALA A 52 -18.29 -1.82 15.54
C ALA A 52 -18.68 -2.64 14.29
N LEU A 53 -19.68 -3.53 14.41
CA LEU A 53 -20.19 -4.29 13.26
C LEU A 53 -20.82 -3.38 12.20
N LYS A 54 -21.55 -2.35 12.61
CA LYS A 54 -22.12 -1.35 11.69
C LYS A 54 -21.02 -0.55 10.99
N ALA A 55 -20.01 -0.12 11.73
CA ALA A 55 -18.84 0.59 11.17
C ALA A 55 -18.09 -0.29 10.17
N CYS A 56 -17.85 -1.57 10.48
CA CYS A 56 -17.23 -2.52 9.56
C CYS A 56 -17.99 -2.64 8.23
N ARG A 57 -19.33 -2.62 8.26
CA ARG A 57 -20.17 -2.66 7.04
C ARG A 57 -20.15 -1.36 6.24
N ALA A 58 -19.83 -0.24 6.88
CA ALA A 58 -19.75 1.07 6.24
C ALA A 58 -18.36 1.35 5.64
N VAL A 59 -17.36 0.49 5.89
CA VAL A 59 -16.04 0.61 5.28
C VAL A 59 -16.17 0.41 3.76
N PRO A 60 -15.78 1.40 2.94
CA PRO A 60 -15.80 1.24 1.49
C PRO A 60 -14.89 0.11 1.03
N GLU A 61 -15.31 -0.68 0.04
CA GLU A 61 -14.48 -1.77 -0.54
C GLU A 61 -13.13 -1.25 -1.09
N SER A 62 -13.07 0.03 -1.47
CA SER A 62 -11.84 0.70 -1.90
C SER A 62 -10.79 0.82 -0.80
N TRP A 63 -11.17 0.71 0.47
CA TRP A 63 -10.25 0.74 1.62
C TRP A 63 -9.68 -0.65 1.91
N THR A 64 -10.46 -1.72 1.70
CA THR A 64 -10.00 -3.10 1.88
C THR A 64 -9.04 -3.57 0.78
N GLN A 65 -9.07 -2.94 -0.40
CA GLN A 65 -8.13 -3.22 -1.49
C GLN A 65 -6.77 -2.52 -1.31
N ARG A 66 -6.72 -1.39 -0.57
CA ARG A 66 -5.48 -0.60 -0.42
C ARG A 66 -4.42 -1.24 0.47
N THR A 67 -4.76 -2.17 1.35
CA THR A 67 -3.82 -2.78 2.30
C THR A 67 -3.13 -4.05 1.79
N LYS A 68 -3.64 -4.68 0.71
CA LYS A 68 -2.93 -5.80 0.08
C LYS A 68 -1.78 -5.36 -0.82
N THR A 69 -1.75 -4.09 -1.24
CA THR A 69 -0.76 -3.55 -2.21
C THR A 69 0.21 -2.56 -1.57
N THR A 70 0.31 -2.49 -0.24
CA THR A 70 1.20 -1.52 0.44
C THR A 70 2.62 -2.00 0.72
N VAL A 71 3.07 -3.19 0.28
CA VAL A 71 4.28 -3.80 0.88
C VAL A 71 5.59 -3.69 0.07
N PRO A 72 5.64 -3.73 -1.28
CA PRO A 72 6.92 -3.54 -1.98
C PRO A 72 7.09 -2.18 -2.69
N GLU A 73 6.01 -1.62 -3.24
CA GLU A 73 6.10 -0.40 -4.07
C GLU A 73 6.40 0.85 -3.24
N VAL A 74 5.78 0.96 -2.06
CA VAL A 74 6.01 2.07 -1.12
C VAL A 74 7.46 2.04 -0.62
N GLU A 75 7.95 0.85 -0.27
CA GLU A 75 9.32 0.64 0.18
C GLU A 75 10.33 0.98 -0.93
N ARG A 76 10.08 0.54 -2.17
CA ARG A 76 10.94 0.87 -3.32
C ARG A 76 10.90 2.37 -3.67
N ALA A 77 9.75 3.03 -3.54
CA ALA A 77 9.64 4.47 -3.74
C ALA A 77 10.41 5.25 -2.65
N ALA A 78 10.32 4.80 -1.39
CA ALA A 78 11.11 5.36 -0.30
C ALA A 78 12.61 5.13 -0.49
N HIS A 79 13.02 3.93 -0.94
CA HIS A 79 14.41 3.64 -1.27
C HIS A 79 14.91 4.50 -2.45
N THR A 80 14.08 4.74 -3.46
CA THR A 80 14.39 5.67 -4.56
C THR A 80 14.69 7.07 -4.03
N LEU A 81 13.88 7.59 -3.10
CA LEU A 81 14.14 8.87 -2.46
C LEU A 81 15.45 8.86 -1.67
N THR A 82 15.70 7.82 -0.86
CA THR A 82 16.93 7.70 -0.09
C THR A 82 18.16 7.77 -0.99
N LEU A 83 18.18 7.01 -2.09
CA LEU A 83 19.27 7.07 -3.07
C LEU A 83 19.43 8.46 -3.67
N TRP A 84 18.34 9.17 -3.96
CA TRP A 84 18.40 10.54 -4.46
C TRP A 84 19.12 11.49 -3.48
N PHE A 85 18.94 11.28 -2.18
CA PHE A 85 19.57 12.10 -1.14
C PHE A 85 21.01 11.66 -0.79
N SER A 86 21.47 10.49 -1.23
CA SER A 86 22.76 9.94 -0.79
C SER A 86 23.77 9.70 -1.90
N ASP A 87 23.33 9.44 -3.13
CA ASP A 87 24.21 9.10 -4.24
C ASP A 87 24.76 10.38 -4.90
N PRO A 88 26.09 10.60 -4.91
CA PRO A 88 26.71 11.81 -5.44
C PRO A 88 26.33 12.14 -6.88
N GLU A 89 25.98 11.15 -7.70
CA GLU A 89 25.54 11.38 -9.08
C GLU A 89 24.21 12.16 -9.16
N TYR A 90 23.40 12.05 -8.12
CA TYR A 90 22.09 12.70 -7.99
C TYR A 90 22.10 13.89 -7.04
N LEU A 91 23.27 14.28 -6.53
CA LEU A 91 23.47 15.48 -5.73
C LEU A 91 24.08 16.59 -6.57
N ASP A 92 23.80 17.85 -6.21
CA ASP A 92 24.51 19.01 -6.73
C ASP A 92 25.82 19.24 -5.96
N SER A 93 26.58 20.27 -6.34
CA SER A 93 27.85 20.62 -5.70
C SER A 93 27.73 20.99 -4.22
N SER A 94 26.52 21.29 -3.76
CA SER A 94 26.23 21.63 -2.37
C SER A 94 25.69 20.44 -1.58
N GLY A 95 25.64 19.25 -2.17
CA GLY A 95 25.14 18.04 -1.53
C GLY A 95 23.61 17.93 -1.49
N ASN A 96 22.89 18.79 -2.23
CA ASN A 96 21.42 18.74 -2.29
C ASN A 96 20.96 17.91 -3.49
N PRO A 97 19.79 17.25 -3.42
CA PRO A 97 19.22 16.55 -4.56
C PRO A 97 19.05 17.46 -5.78
N ARG A 98 19.66 17.08 -6.90
CA ARG A 98 19.51 17.82 -8.15
C ARG A 98 18.12 17.56 -8.77
N PRO A 99 17.52 18.54 -9.46
CA PRO A 99 16.28 18.30 -10.21
C PRO A 99 16.50 17.31 -11.37
N LEU A 100 15.71 16.25 -11.41
CA LEU A 100 15.80 15.17 -12.40
C LEU A 100 14.64 15.22 -13.40
N PRO A 101 14.88 14.97 -14.69
CA PRO A 101 13.80 14.64 -15.61
C PRO A 101 13.22 13.26 -15.26
N VAL A 102 12.01 12.96 -15.73
CA VAL A 102 11.40 11.62 -15.52
C VAL A 102 12.22 10.54 -16.23
N ARG A 103 12.66 10.82 -17.47
CA ARG A 103 13.47 9.91 -18.30
C ARG A 103 14.61 10.69 -18.98
N GLY A 104 15.67 9.99 -19.37
CA GLY A 104 16.80 10.56 -20.09
C GLY A 104 18.01 9.63 -20.11
N THR A 105 19.02 9.98 -20.90
CA THR A 105 20.26 9.21 -21.04
C THR A 105 21.25 9.42 -19.88
N GLY A 106 21.07 10.47 -19.09
CA GLY A 106 21.83 10.74 -17.87
C GLY A 106 21.00 10.59 -16.59
N PRO A 107 21.41 11.20 -15.47
CA PRO A 107 20.67 11.14 -14.21
C PRO A 107 19.21 11.54 -14.41
N SER A 108 18.32 10.59 -14.13
CA SER A 108 16.87 10.72 -14.30
C SER A 108 16.14 9.92 -13.21
N LEU A 109 14.85 10.18 -13.02
CA LEU A 109 14.06 9.39 -12.10
C LEU A 109 14.01 7.92 -12.53
N GLU A 110 13.98 7.66 -13.85
CA GLU A 110 14.03 6.31 -14.41
C GLU A 110 15.36 5.60 -14.10
N SER A 111 16.50 6.26 -14.33
CA SER A 111 17.80 5.65 -14.03
C SER A 111 17.95 5.37 -12.53
N LEU A 112 17.42 6.26 -11.69
CA LEU A 112 17.44 6.11 -10.23
C LEU A 112 16.52 4.97 -9.77
N SER A 113 15.27 4.91 -10.25
CA SER A 113 14.33 3.84 -9.92
C SER A 113 14.84 2.46 -10.34
N ARG A 114 15.50 2.36 -11.51
CA ARG A 114 16.10 1.11 -11.97
C ARG A 114 17.29 0.63 -11.12
N ARG A 115 17.96 1.53 -10.39
CA ARG A 115 18.99 1.14 -9.39
C ARG A 115 18.39 0.45 -8.17
N VAL A 116 17.16 0.83 -7.79
CA VAL A 116 16.43 0.18 -6.69
C VAL A 116 15.87 -1.16 -7.14
N ASP A 117 15.17 -1.18 -8.26
CA ASP A 117 14.61 -2.40 -8.86
C ASP A 117 14.50 -2.19 -10.38
N PRO A 118 15.21 -2.98 -11.20
CA PRO A 118 15.17 -2.87 -12.66
C PRO A 118 13.77 -3.02 -13.27
N ARG A 119 12.83 -3.62 -12.55
CA ARG A 119 11.44 -3.85 -13.00
C ARG A 119 10.48 -2.73 -12.58
N LEU A 120 10.95 -1.74 -11.83
CA LEU A 120 10.12 -0.68 -11.28
C LEU A 120 9.64 0.28 -12.37
N ASP A 121 8.33 0.52 -12.44
CA ASP A 121 7.78 1.54 -13.34
C ASP A 121 8.00 2.94 -12.76
N VAL A 122 8.81 3.74 -13.46
CA VAL A 122 9.08 5.14 -13.10
C VAL A 122 7.82 5.99 -12.99
N LEU A 123 6.78 5.72 -13.79
CA LEU A 123 5.54 6.48 -13.73
C LEU A 123 4.70 6.12 -12.50
N GLU A 124 4.82 4.91 -12.00
CA GLU A 124 4.24 4.50 -10.73
C GLU A 124 4.95 5.15 -9.55
N VAL A 125 6.28 5.13 -9.54
CA VAL A 125 7.09 5.84 -8.54
C VAL A 125 6.76 7.33 -8.53
N LEU A 126 6.74 7.97 -9.70
CA LEU A 126 6.42 9.39 -9.82
C LEU A 126 5.02 9.70 -9.28
N ARG A 127 4.01 8.92 -9.68
CA ARG A 127 2.62 9.07 -9.19
C ARG A 127 2.55 8.91 -7.66
N HIS A 128 3.24 7.90 -7.12
CA HIS A 128 3.26 7.65 -5.68
C HIS A 128 3.86 8.82 -4.92
N LEU A 129 5.05 9.28 -5.34
CA LEU A 129 5.76 10.37 -4.67
C LEU A 129 5.06 11.73 -4.80
N LEU A 130 4.38 11.99 -5.93
CA LEU A 130 3.55 13.19 -6.10
C LEU A 130 2.29 13.16 -5.23
N ARG A 131 1.62 12.01 -5.09
CA ARG A 131 0.46 11.86 -4.20
C ARG A 131 0.82 12.15 -2.75
N GLY A 132 2.01 11.70 -2.32
CA GLY A 132 2.54 12.01 -0.99
C GLY A 132 3.05 13.43 -0.82
N SER A 133 2.94 14.30 -1.83
CA SER A 133 3.55 15.64 -1.87
C SER A 133 5.05 15.66 -1.58
N VAL A 134 5.75 14.55 -1.78
CA VAL A 134 7.18 14.40 -1.47
C VAL A 134 8.05 15.04 -2.54
N LEU A 135 7.54 15.19 -3.76
CA LEU A 135 8.23 15.90 -4.84
C LEU A 135 7.59 17.26 -5.10
N ARG A 136 8.41 18.18 -5.63
CA ARG A 136 7.94 19.39 -6.32
C ARG A 136 8.45 19.38 -7.75
N ARG A 137 7.67 19.97 -8.66
CA ARG A 137 8.06 20.16 -10.05
C ARG A 137 8.76 21.51 -10.22
N VAL A 138 9.92 21.50 -10.84
CA VAL A 138 10.70 22.69 -11.21
C VAL A 138 10.88 22.67 -12.72
N LYS A 139 10.12 23.52 -13.43
CA LYS A 139 10.01 23.52 -14.90
C LYS A 139 9.56 22.12 -15.41
N THR A 140 10.44 21.40 -16.11
CA THR A 140 10.19 20.07 -16.67
C THR A 140 10.78 18.93 -15.82
N ARG A 141 11.35 19.27 -14.66
CA ARG A 141 12.05 18.33 -13.77
C ARG A 141 11.37 18.23 -12.42
N TYR A 142 11.71 17.20 -11.67
CA TYR A 142 11.23 16.94 -10.32
C TYR A 142 12.39 16.97 -9.34
N VAL A 143 12.12 17.42 -8.13
CA VAL A 143 13.09 17.41 -7.02
C VAL A 143 12.33 17.06 -5.75
N PRO A 144 12.94 16.30 -4.81
CA PRO A 144 12.38 16.12 -3.48
C PRO A 144 12.09 17.45 -2.81
N ARG A 145 11.02 17.49 -2.03
CA ARG A 145 10.87 18.51 -0.99
C ARG A 145 11.85 18.17 0.12
N ASP A 146 12.28 19.20 0.85
CA ASP A 146 13.25 19.04 1.93
C ASP A 146 12.83 17.89 2.85
N ARG A 147 13.83 17.14 3.37
CA ARG A 147 13.57 16.19 4.45
C ARG A 147 13.03 17.01 5.61
N VAL A 148 11.76 16.82 5.94
CA VAL A 148 11.31 17.08 7.31
C VAL A 148 11.99 15.97 8.12
N LEU A 149 13.14 16.30 8.69
CA LEU A 149 13.80 15.48 9.71
C LEU A 149 12.93 15.45 10.96
#